data_AF-A0A5J4K3L7-F1
#
_entry.id   AF-A0A5J4K3L7-F1
#
_cell.length_a   1.000
_cell.length_b   1.000
_cell.length_c   1.000
_cell.angle_alpha   90.00
_cell.angle_beta   90.00
_cell.angle_gamma   90.00
#
_symmetry.space_group_name_H-M   'P 1'
#
loop_
_entity.id
_entity.type
_entity.pdbx_description
1 polymer ?
#
loop_
_entity_poly.entity_id
_entity_poly.type
_entity_poly.pdbx_seq_one_letter_code
_entity_poly.pdbx_strand_id
1 'polypeptide(L)'
;MAQVQRTIPLLLPADEDLRETLAVFQRVQQQLSAPCFNGGKPLSAVALHRACYQEVKSQLNAQMTCTAIRLVAAASQCACSNHCPPQRPFQFRRRRALFLIGPRGWDARLCPDGTLSIWTVAGRKQLSCRVPEAFLPRLAQAKTIESLTVVEQAGKLVGRLTITLEVPDPPTARPEIKAVVGIDLNETNALVAVDGQERLLFVSGKAVKVRNRRTAKTRARATATQAGGPQGTASGHAQWLAGAATAWPPATTPHPDVCPDRGAASGGVGTVTGSAGLRTAAGATAAERADPWEDPATPARAVATRLDPPVGRAAGTGARTACGGGEPVLHQPNLFPL
;
A
#
# COMPACT_ATOMS: atom_id res chain seq x y z
N MET A 1 5.48 -4.76 22.85
CA MET A 1 5.10 -5.43 21.59
C MET A 1 4.82 -4.34 20.56
N ALA A 2 5.52 -4.35 19.44
CA ALA A 2 5.33 -3.39 18.38
C ALA A 2 4.11 -3.81 17.55
N GLN A 3 3.39 -2.84 17.00
CA GLN A 3 2.24 -3.10 16.14
C GLN A 3 2.60 -2.78 14.70
N VAL A 4 2.28 -3.70 13.79
CA VAL A 4 2.50 -3.52 12.36
C VAL A 4 1.21 -3.74 11.60
N GLN A 5 0.89 -2.81 10.69
CA GLN A 5 -0.24 -2.95 9.79
C GLN A 5 0.14 -3.76 8.54
N ARG A 6 -0.76 -4.63 8.10
CA ARG A 6 -0.63 -5.38 6.85
C ARG A 6 -1.96 -5.35 6.11
N THR A 7 -1.89 -5.38 4.79
CA THR A 7 -3.06 -5.53 3.94
C THR A 7 -3.08 -6.93 3.35
N ILE A 8 -4.21 -7.61 3.46
CA ILE A 8 -4.45 -8.92 2.85
C ILE A 8 -5.62 -8.85 1.86
N PRO A 9 -5.59 -9.64 0.77
CA PRO A 9 -6.69 -9.69 -0.17
C PRO A 9 -7.86 -10.51 0.39
N LEU A 10 -9.07 -10.06 0.09
CA LEU A 10 -10.33 -10.74 0.33
C LEU A 10 -11.06 -10.89 -1.02
N LEU A 11 -11.42 -12.11 -1.39
CA LEU A 11 -12.21 -12.36 -2.60
C LEU A 11 -13.69 -12.26 -2.25
N LEU A 12 -14.40 -11.40 -2.97
CA LEU A 12 -15.83 -11.16 -2.80
C LEU A 12 -16.60 -11.71 -4.00
N PRO A 13 -17.83 -12.21 -3.81
CA PRO A 13 -18.70 -12.60 -4.90
C PRO A 13 -19.03 -11.38 -5.77
N ALA A 14 -19.47 -11.63 -6.99
CA ALA A 14 -20.13 -10.59 -7.77
C ALA A 14 -21.42 -10.17 -7.04
N ASP A 15 -21.58 -8.88 -6.80
CA ASP A 15 -22.73 -8.32 -6.10
C ASP A 15 -23.06 -6.94 -6.67
N GLU A 16 -24.26 -6.80 -7.24
CA GLU A 16 -24.66 -5.55 -7.92
C GLU A 16 -24.85 -4.39 -6.95
N ASP A 17 -25.40 -4.63 -5.76
CA ASP A 17 -25.60 -3.58 -4.76
C ASP A 17 -24.25 -3.05 -4.26
N LEU A 18 -23.27 -3.94 -4.07
CA LEU A 18 -21.91 -3.52 -3.73
C LEU A 18 -21.25 -2.76 -4.88
N ARG A 19 -21.42 -3.19 -6.14
CA ARG A 19 -20.92 -2.44 -7.31
C ARG A 19 -21.52 -1.05 -7.40
N GLU A 20 -22.84 -0.93 -7.24
CA GLU A 20 -23.51 0.37 -7.23
C GLU A 20 -23.02 1.22 -6.06
N THR A 21 -22.80 0.62 -4.89
CA THR A 21 -22.19 1.32 -3.74
C THR A 21 -20.80 1.89 -4.09
N LEU A 22 -19.95 1.15 -4.81
CA LEU A 22 -18.64 1.68 -5.25
C LEU A 22 -18.80 2.81 -6.28
N ALA A 23 -19.80 2.72 -7.16
CA ALA A 23 -20.08 3.73 -8.17
C ALA A 23 -20.63 5.01 -7.54
N VAL A 24 -21.55 4.91 -6.57
CA VAL A 24 -22.07 6.04 -5.79
C VAL A 24 -20.95 6.68 -4.96
N PHE A 25 -20.10 5.88 -4.32
CA PHE A 25 -18.95 6.41 -3.57
C PHE A 25 -18.01 7.20 -4.47
N GLN A 26 -17.67 6.68 -5.65
CA GLN A 26 -16.88 7.39 -6.65
C GLN A 26 -17.56 8.69 -7.11
N ARG A 27 -18.88 8.67 -7.35
CA ARG A 27 -19.66 9.84 -7.76
C ARG A 27 -19.64 10.93 -6.69
N VAL A 28 -19.82 10.56 -5.41
CA VAL A 28 -19.70 11.49 -4.28
C VAL A 28 -18.29 12.08 -4.20
N GLN A 29 -17.24 11.27 -4.37
CA GLN A 29 -15.87 11.80 -4.43
C GLN A 29 -15.68 12.80 -5.57
N GLN A 30 -16.27 12.53 -6.74
CA GLN A 30 -16.20 13.41 -7.89
C GLN A 30 -16.95 14.74 -7.66
N GLN A 31 -18.14 14.70 -7.04
CA GLN A 31 -18.91 15.89 -6.64
C GLN A 31 -18.14 16.76 -5.65
N LEU A 32 -17.50 16.13 -4.65
CA LEU A 32 -16.72 16.82 -3.62
C LEU A 32 -15.41 17.40 -4.14
N SER A 33 -14.92 16.94 -5.30
CA SER A 33 -13.58 17.30 -5.76
C SER A 33 -13.45 18.78 -6.16
N ALA A 34 -14.44 19.34 -6.86
CA ALA A 34 -14.40 20.74 -7.28
C ALA A 34 -14.53 21.72 -6.10
N PRO A 35 -15.50 21.54 -5.16
CA PRO A 35 -15.54 22.30 -3.93
C PRO A 35 -14.28 22.16 -3.09
N CYS A 36 -13.69 20.95 -3.03
CA CYS A 36 -12.44 20.74 -2.31
C CYS A 36 -11.28 21.50 -2.95
N PHE A 37 -11.16 21.51 -4.29
CA PHE A 37 -10.09 22.22 -5.00
C PHE A 37 -10.09 23.73 -4.75
N ASN A 38 -11.28 24.35 -4.69
CA ASN A 38 -11.49 25.74 -4.26
C ASN A 38 -10.49 26.73 -4.89
N GLY A 39 -10.46 26.76 -6.23
CA GLY A 39 -9.61 27.70 -6.99
C GLY A 39 -8.10 27.52 -6.74
N GLY A 40 -7.65 26.30 -6.41
CA GLY A 40 -6.25 26.01 -6.12
C GLY A 40 -5.87 26.16 -4.65
N LYS A 41 -6.83 26.43 -3.76
CA LYS A 41 -6.63 26.49 -2.30
C LYS A 41 -7.46 25.40 -1.61
N PRO A 42 -6.95 24.15 -1.53
CA PRO A 42 -7.78 23.04 -1.11
C PRO A 42 -8.38 23.19 0.29
N LEU A 43 -9.68 22.89 0.42
CA LEU A 43 -10.36 22.90 1.71
C LEU A 43 -9.87 21.74 2.61
N SER A 44 -9.76 22.01 3.91
CA SER A 44 -9.57 20.95 4.91
C SER A 44 -10.80 20.07 5.00
N ALA A 45 -10.65 18.85 5.55
CA ALA A 45 -11.79 17.92 5.70
C ALA A 45 -12.96 18.54 6.49
N VAL A 46 -12.68 19.36 7.51
CA VAL A 46 -13.72 20.03 8.32
C VAL A 46 -14.41 21.13 7.51
N ALA A 47 -13.66 21.95 6.78
CA ALA A 47 -14.23 23.00 5.94
C ALA A 47 -15.07 22.42 4.80
N LEU A 48 -14.56 21.37 4.14
CA LEU A 48 -15.28 20.66 3.08
C LEU A 48 -16.57 19.99 3.62
N HIS A 49 -16.52 19.41 4.82
CA HIS A 49 -17.71 18.86 5.46
C HIS A 49 -18.78 19.93 5.69
N ARG A 50 -18.40 21.08 6.28
CA ARG A 50 -19.35 22.18 6.51
C ARG A 50 -19.97 22.69 5.22
N ALA A 51 -19.18 22.76 4.15
CA ALA A 51 -19.63 23.23 2.85
C ALA A 51 -20.57 22.25 2.15
N CYS A 52 -20.24 20.95 2.12
CA CYS A 52 -20.89 20.02 1.18
C CYS A 52 -21.68 18.88 1.83
N TYR A 53 -21.58 18.64 3.15
CA TYR A 53 -22.18 17.44 3.77
C TYR A 53 -23.69 17.33 3.51
N GLN A 54 -24.43 18.44 3.62
CA GLN A 54 -25.89 18.42 3.43
C GLN A 54 -26.31 18.01 2.01
N GLU A 55 -25.46 18.28 1.01
CA GLU A 55 -25.71 17.96 -0.39
C GLU A 55 -25.46 16.46 -0.70
N VAL A 56 -24.54 15.83 0.03
CA VAL A 56 -24.11 14.44 -0.25
C VAL A 56 -24.63 13.39 0.74
N LYS A 57 -25.14 13.80 1.92
CA LYS A 57 -25.49 12.88 3.04
C LYS A 57 -26.58 11.84 2.74
N SER A 58 -27.39 12.00 1.70
CA SER A 58 -28.46 11.07 1.34
C SER A 58 -28.03 10.01 0.32
N GLN A 59 -26.85 10.17 -0.29
CA GLN A 59 -26.36 9.26 -1.33
C GLN A 59 -25.66 8.02 -0.74
N LEU A 60 -25.06 8.17 0.43
CA LEU A 60 -24.38 7.12 1.18
C LEU A 60 -24.84 7.18 2.64
N ASN A 61 -24.52 6.15 3.43
CA ASN A 61 -24.65 6.30 4.87
C ASN A 61 -23.77 7.47 5.38
N ALA A 62 -24.10 8.01 6.56
CA ALA A 62 -23.42 9.18 7.12
C ALA A 62 -21.90 8.97 7.25
N GLN A 63 -21.48 7.76 7.60
CA GLN A 63 -20.08 7.44 7.82
C GLN A 63 -19.27 7.37 6.52
N MET A 64 -19.76 6.67 5.51
CA MET A 64 -19.15 6.60 4.19
C MET A 64 -19.11 7.98 3.54
N THR A 65 -20.14 8.81 3.77
CA THR A 65 -20.12 10.23 3.39
C THR A 65 -18.95 10.97 4.03
N CYS A 66 -18.79 10.85 5.35
CA CYS A 66 -17.66 11.44 6.07
C CYS A 66 -16.30 10.91 5.59
N THR A 67 -16.23 9.61 5.28
CA THR A 67 -15.03 8.97 4.74
C THR A 67 -14.69 9.50 3.35
N ALA A 68 -15.67 9.67 2.46
CA ALA A 68 -15.46 10.26 1.14
C ALA A 68 -14.90 11.69 1.25
N ILE A 69 -15.49 12.53 2.12
CA ILE A 69 -15.01 13.89 2.41
C ILE A 69 -13.55 13.89 2.88
N ARG A 70 -13.23 13.04 3.87
CA ARG A 70 -11.85 12.92 4.39
C ARG A 70 -10.87 12.49 3.31
N LEU A 71 -11.24 11.51 2.48
CA LEU A 71 -10.38 11.00 1.42
C LEU A 71 -10.13 12.03 0.31
N VAL A 72 -11.12 12.83 -0.06
CA VAL A 72 -10.97 13.89 -1.07
C VAL A 72 -10.06 15.01 -0.56
N ALA A 73 -10.27 15.45 0.69
CA ALA A 73 -9.41 16.45 1.33
C ALA A 73 -7.97 15.93 1.48
N ALA A 74 -7.79 14.69 1.95
CA ALA A 74 -6.48 14.06 2.11
C ALA A 74 -5.75 13.93 0.77
N ALA A 75 -6.44 13.54 -0.32
CA ALA A 75 -5.81 13.46 -1.65
C ALA A 75 -5.21 14.82 -2.08
N SER A 76 -5.94 15.91 -1.84
CA SER A 76 -5.46 17.26 -2.15
C SER A 76 -4.30 17.70 -1.27
N GLN A 77 -4.38 17.43 0.04
CA GLN A 77 -3.30 17.74 0.97
C GLN A 77 -2.02 16.96 0.66
N CYS A 78 -2.13 15.67 0.37
CA CYS A 78 -1.00 14.83 -0.02
C CYS A 78 -0.31 15.34 -1.30
N ALA A 79 -1.09 15.82 -2.27
CA ALA A 79 -0.53 16.38 -3.50
C ALA A 79 0.27 17.66 -3.22
N CYS A 80 -0.24 18.54 -2.34
CA CYS A 80 0.50 19.73 -1.89
C CYS A 80 1.76 19.37 -1.10
N SER A 81 1.70 18.43 -0.16
CA SER A 81 2.86 18.03 0.66
C SER A 81 3.96 17.35 -0.15
N ASN A 82 3.58 16.67 -1.25
CA ASN A 82 4.51 16.04 -2.18
C ASN A 82 4.97 16.99 -3.30
N HIS A 83 4.86 18.31 -3.10
CA HIS A 83 5.29 19.34 -4.05
C HIS A 83 4.65 19.22 -5.46
N CYS A 84 3.47 18.60 -5.54
CA CYS A 84 2.71 18.41 -6.77
C CYS A 84 1.29 18.98 -6.61
N PRO A 85 1.12 20.29 -6.34
CA PRO A 85 -0.20 20.85 -6.07
C PRO A 85 -1.15 20.62 -7.25
N PRO A 86 -2.41 20.24 -6.99
CA PRO A 86 -3.38 20.01 -8.06
C PRO A 86 -3.62 21.34 -8.80
N GLN A 87 -3.65 21.28 -10.13
CA GLN A 87 -4.01 22.44 -10.99
C GLN A 87 -5.50 22.46 -11.35
N ARG A 88 -6.21 21.39 -11.02
CA ARG A 88 -7.62 21.18 -11.30
C ARG A 88 -8.19 20.20 -10.27
N PRO A 89 -9.52 20.08 -10.13
CA PRO A 89 -10.13 19.05 -9.30
C PRO A 89 -9.62 17.65 -9.64
N PHE A 90 -9.44 16.82 -8.62
CA PHE A 90 -9.12 15.41 -8.79
C PHE A 90 -10.21 14.68 -9.59
N GLN A 91 -9.76 13.79 -10.46
CA GLN A 91 -10.63 12.85 -11.16
C GLN A 91 -10.53 11.49 -10.47
N PHE A 92 -11.59 11.10 -9.77
CA PHE A 92 -11.67 9.79 -9.13
C PHE A 92 -12.16 8.78 -10.17
N ARG A 93 -11.23 8.14 -10.90
CA ARG A 93 -11.56 7.27 -12.05
C ARG A 93 -11.90 5.82 -11.68
N ARG A 94 -11.50 5.35 -10.50
CA ARG A 94 -11.68 3.95 -10.09
C ARG A 94 -12.88 3.81 -9.16
N ARG A 95 -13.74 2.83 -9.43
CA ARG A 95 -14.79 2.36 -8.52
C ARG A 95 -14.13 1.66 -7.33
N ARG A 96 -14.08 2.35 -6.21
CA ARG A 96 -13.58 1.84 -4.94
C ARG A 96 -14.26 2.55 -3.78
N ALA A 97 -14.39 1.87 -2.66
CA ALA A 97 -14.89 2.46 -1.43
C ALA A 97 -14.11 1.91 -0.24
N LEU A 98 -13.93 2.77 0.77
CA LEU A 98 -13.33 2.43 2.05
C LEU A 98 -14.44 2.20 3.06
N PHE A 99 -14.50 1.00 3.62
CA PHE A 99 -15.41 0.59 4.67
C PHE A 99 -14.63 0.48 5.98
N LEU A 100 -15.07 1.17 7.03
CA LEU A 100 -14.42 1.06 8.33
C LEU A 100 -15.00 -0.13 9.12
N ILE A 101 -14.10 -0.97 9.63
CA ILE A 101 -14.38 -2.14 10.45
C ILE A 101 -13.96 -1.76 11.87
N GLY A 102 -14.66 -0.78 12.47
CA GLY A 102 -14.41 -0.40 13.87
C GLY A 102 -15.00 -1.43 14.85
N PRO A 103 -14.80 -1.24 16.18
CA PRO A 103 -15.38 -2.10 17.23
C PRO A 103 -16.90 -2.23 17.13
N ARG A 104 -17.57 -1.22 16.57
CA ARG A 104 -19.02 -1.16 16.36
C ARG A 104 -19.48 -1.75 15.02
N GLY A 105 -18.57 -2.31 14.21
CA GLY A 105 -18.90 -2.94 12.93
C GLY A 105 -19.70 -2.02 12.00
N TRP A 106 -19.26 -0.77 11.86
CA TRP A 106 -20.05 0.30 11.26
C TRP A 106 -20.39 0.06 9.78
N ASP A 107 -19.40 0.13 8.88
CA ASP A 107 -19.65 -0.04 7.44
C ASP A 107 -19.49 -1.50 7.03
N ALA A 108 -18.58 -2.22 7.71
CA ALA A 108 -18.32 -3.62 7.46
C ALA A 108 -17.93 -4.36 8.76
N ARG A 109 -18.14 -5.67 8.76
CA ARG A 109 -17.73 -6.58 9.84
C ARG A 109 -17.44 -7.95 9.25
N LEU A 110 -16.27 -8.50 9.53
CA LEU A 110 -15.97 -9.90 9.26
C LEU A 110 -16.62 -10.74 10.37
N CYS A 111 -17.47 -11.68 9.98
CA CYS A 111 -18.19 -12.56 10.89
C CYS A 111 -17.36 -13.83 11.18
N PRO A 112 -17.53 -14.47 12.35
CA PRO A 112 -16.80 -15.70 12.70
C PRO A 112 -17.06 -16.88 11.77
N ASP A 113 -18.21 -16.90 11.09
CA ASP A 113 -18.60 -17.90 10.10
C ASP A 113 -17.91 -17.72 8.72
N GLY A 114 -17.04 -16.71 8.59
CA GLY A 114 -16.35 -16.40 7.34
C GLY A 114 -17.16 -15.54 6.37
N THR A 115 -18.33 -15.03 6.77
CA THR A 115 -19.08 -14.04 5.98
C THR A 115 -18.62 -12.62 6.27
N LEU A 116 -18.89 -11.71 5.34
CA LEU A 116 -18.68 -10.28 5.47
C LEU A 116 -20.04 -9.59 5.54
N SER A 117 -20.37 -9.02 6.69
CA SER A 117 -21.52 -8.11 6.81
C SER A 117 -21.10 -6.71 6.38
N ILE A 118 -21.64 -6.20 5.28
CA ILE A 118 -21.24 -4.93 4.66
C ILE A 118 -22.45 -4.06 4.33
N TRP A 119 -22.34 -2.75 4.54
CA TRP A 119 -23.34 -1.79 4.11
C TRP A 119 -23.26 -1.59 2.59
N THR A 120 -24.42 -1.53 1.95
CA THR A 120 -24.59 -1.21 0.54
C THR A 120 -25.73 -0.21 0.37
N VAL A 121 -25.90 0.32 -0.84
CA VAL A 121 -27.06 1.16 -1.20
C VAL A 121 -28.41 0.45 -0.99
N ALA A 122 -28.45 -0.89 -1.06
CA ALA A 122 -29.63 -1.70 -0.75
C ALA A 122 -29.76 -2.04 0.74
N GLY A 123 -28.95 -1.44 1.60
CA GLY A 123 -28.88 -1.75 3.02
C GLY A 123 -27.76 -2.74 3.36
N ARG A 124 -27.83 -3.34 4.55
CA ARG A 124 -26.76 -4.20 5.06
C ARG A 124 -26.92 -5.63 4.54
N LYS A 125 -25.89 -6.14 3.88
CA LYS A 125 -25.87 -7.49 3.29
C LYS A 125 -24.81 -8.36 3.97
N GLN A 126 -25.04 -9.67 3.98
CA GLN A 126 -24.02 -10.66 4.32
C GLN A 126 -23.54 -11.30 3.02
N LEU A 127 -22.25 -11.19 2.75
CA LEU A 127 -21.61 -11.76 1.57
C LEU A 127 -20.69 -12.88 2.02
N SER A 128 -20.70 -14.02 1.33
CA SER A 128 -19.63 -14.99 1.48
C SER A 128 -18.31 -14.33 1.07
N CYS A 129 -17.23 -14.55 1.80
CA CYS A 129 -15.94 -14.01 1.40
C CYS A 129 -14.86 -15.07 1.58
N ARG A 130 -13.86 -15.04 0.70
CA ARG A 130 -12.77 -16.01 0.73
C ARG A 130 -11.44 -15.29 0.91
N VAL A 131 -10.72 -15.66 1.96
CA VAL A 131 -9.33 -15.27 2.16
C VAL A 131 -8.47 -16.31 1.45
N PRO A 132 -7.54 -15.93 0.56
CA PRO A 132 -6.63 -16.90 -0.04
C PRO A 132 -5.78 -17.57 1.04
N GLU A 133 -5.55 -18.87 0.88
CA GLU A 133 -4.95 -19.76 1.90
C GLU A 133 -3.63 -19.22 2.48
N ALA A 134 -2.78 -18.64 1.62
CA ALA A 134 -1.51 -18.04 2.00
C ALA A 134 -1.63 -16.89 3.04
N PHE A 135 -2.81 -16.30 3.21
CA PHE A 135 -3.06 -15.21 4.16
C PHE A 135 -3.84 -15.65 5.40
N LEU A 136 -4.35 -16.89 5.46
CA LEU A 136 -5.10 -17.39 6.61
C LEU A 136 -4.29 -17.35 7.91
N PRO A 137 -3.01 -17.76 7.96
CA PRO A 137 -2.22 -17.68 9.20
C PRO A 137 -2.09 -16.23 9.70
N ARG A 138 -1.94 -15.29 8.77
CA ARG A 138 -1.79 -13.87 9.11
C ARG A 138 -3.11 -13.26 9.61
N LEU A 139 -4.23 -13.64 9.01
CA LEU A 139 -5.55 -13.21 9.50
C LEU A 139 -5.85 -13.77 10.89
N ALA A 140 -5.51 -15.03 11.14
CA ALA A 140 -5.68 -15.66 12.45
C ALA A 140 -4.86 -14.98 13.57
N GLN A 141 -3.71 -14.39 13.21
CA GLN A 141 -2.84 -13.61 14.11
C GLN A 141 -3.24 -12.13 14.25
N ALA A 142 -4.29 -11.69 13.55
CA ALA A 142 -4.70 -10.28 13.59
C ALA A 142 -5.20 -9.90 14.98
N LYS A 143 -4.57 -8.88 15.57
CA LYS A 143 -5.04 -8.24 16.81
C LYS A 143 -6.31 -7.44 16.54
N THR A 144 -6.30 -6.64 15.48
CA THR A 144 -7.45 -5.86 15.05
C THR A 144 -7.61 -5.90 13.54
N ILE A 145 -8.84 -5.76 13.09
CA ILE A 145 -9.22 -5.55 11.70
C ILE A 145 -9.75 -4.13 11.64
N GLU A 146 -9.16 -3.25 10.85
CA GLU A 146 -9.45 -1.81 10.93
C GLU A 146 -10.35 -1.33 9.79
N SER A 147 -10.06 -1.80 8.57
CA SER A 147 -10.74 -1.32 7.39
C SER A 147 -10.70 -2.31 6.24
N LEU A 148 -11.63 -2.14 5.31
CA LEU A 148 -11.72 -2.87 4.07
C LEU A 148 -11.85 -1.87 2.93
N THR A 149 -10.89 -1.85 2.01
CA THR A 149 -11.08 -1.15 0.73
C THR A 149 -11.55 -2.14 -0.32
N VAL A 150 -12.76 -1.99 -0.83
CA VAL A 150 -13.26 -2.80 -1.95
C VAL A 150 -12.96 -2.07 -3.25
N VAL A 151 -12.44 -2.79 -4.24
CA VAL A 151 -12.13 -2.28 -5.57
C VAL A 151 -12.73 -3.20 -6.61
N GLU A 152 -13.30 -2.63 -7.67
CA GLU A 152 -13.66 -3.37 -8.87
C GLU A 152 -12.45 -3.49 -9.81
N GLN A 153 -12.04 -4.72 -10.12
CA GLN A 153 -10.91 -5.02 -11.00
C GLN A 153 -11.28 -6.13 -11.99
N ALA A 154 -11.30 -5.80 -13.29
CA ALA A 154 -11.65 -6.74 -14.36
C ALA A 154 -12.98 -7.48 -14.11
N GLY A 155 -14.02 -6.74 -13.70
CA GLY A 155 -15.35 -7.27 -13.39
C GLY A 155 -15.46 -8.01 -12.05
N LYS A 156 -14.36 -8.15 -11.29
CA LYS A 156 -14.32 -8.84 -9.99
C LYS A 156 -14.24 -7.83 -8.85
N LEU A 157 -14.90 -8.17 -7.74
CA LEU A 157 -14.80 -7.42 -6.49
C LEU A 157 -13.66 -7.98 -5.63
N VAL A 158 -12.68 -7.14 -5.33
CA VAL A 158 -11.53 -7.50 -4.49
C VAL A 158 -11.50 -6.57 -3.29
N GLY A 159 -11.61 -7.16 -2.11
CA GLY A 159 -11.38 -6.49 -0.84
C GLY A 159 -9.89 -6.44 -0.50
N ARG A 160 -9.45 -5.31 0.05
CA ARG A 160 -8.13 -5.13 0.67
C ARG A 160 -8.35 -4.87 2.14
N LEU A 161 -8.19 -5.92 2.93
CA LEU A 161 -8.44 -5.91 4.37
C LEU A 161 -7.17 -5.46 5.09
N THR A 162 -7.26 -4.38 5.87
CA THR A 162 -6.17 -3.90 6.73
C THR A 162 -6.30 -4.51 8.10
N ILE A 163 -5.24 -5.20 8.51
CA ILE A 163 -5.12 -5.88 9.80
C ILE A 163 -3.90 -5.37 10.55
N THR A 164 -3.99 -5.34 11.87
CA THR A 164 -2.88 -5.01 12.76
C THR A 164 -2.40 -6.28 13.44
N LEU A 165 -1.09 -6.51 13.38
CA LEU A 165 -0.41 -7.64 13.99
C LEU A 165 0.45 -7.13 15.14
N GLU A 166 0.55 -7.93 16.19
CA GLU A 166 1.59 -7.73 17.20
C GLU A 166 2.85 -8.47 16.76
N VAL A 167 3.97 -7.77 16.81
CA VAL A 167 5.29 -8.33 16.61
C VAL A 167 6.14 -8.05 17.85
N PRO A 168 7.12 -8.91 18.17
CA PRO A 168 8.08 -8.61 19.21
C PRO A 168 8.67 -7.22 19.02
N ASP A 169 8.83 -6.47 20.11
CA ASP A 169 9.56 -5.21 20.03
C ASP A 169 10.94 -5.48 19.43
N PRO A 170 11.47 -4.55 18.59
CA PRO A 170 12.87 -4.63 18.25
C PRO A 170 13.67 -4.63 19.57
N PRO A 171 14.74 -5.43 19.68
CA PRO A 171 15.53 -5.50 20.91
C PRO A 171 15.94 -4.08 21.35
N THR A 172 15.62 -3.74 22.60
CA THR A 172 15.80 -2.40 23.19
C THR A 172 17.27 -2.08 23.45
N ALA A 173 18.06 -3.10 23.74
CA ALA A 173 19.49 -3.00 23.58
C ALA A 173 19.73 -2.77 22.10
N ARG A 174 20.35 -1.63 21.73
CA ARG A 174 21.10 -1.58 20.47
C ARG A 174 21.88 -2.89 20.48
N PRO A 175 21.62 -3.85 19.57
CA PRO A 175 22.57 -4.94 19.43
C PRO A 175 23.91 -4.22 19.35
N GLU A 176 24.90 -4.64 20.16
CA GLU A 176 26.28 -4.19 19.92
C GLU A 176 26.41 -4.16 18.41
N ILE A 177 26.73 -2.99 17.84
CA ILE A 177 26.75 -2.83 16.39
C ILE A 177 27.96 -3.67 15.96
N LYS A 178 27.75 -4.98 15.81
CA LYS A 178 28.79 -5.97 15.54
C LYS A 178 29.29 -5.81 14.12
N ALA A 179 28.42 -5.33 13.24
CA ALA A 179 28.73 -4.93 11.88
C ALA A 179 27.73 -3.87 11.42
N VAL A 180 28.24 -2.78 10.84
CA VAL A 180 27.46 -1.90 9.97
C VAL A 180 27.54 -2.47 8.57
N VAL A 181 26.40 -2.57 7.88
CA VAL A 181 26.37 -2.97 6.47
C VAL A 181 25.83 -1.81 5.64
N GLY A 182 26.67 -1.24 4.79
CA GLY A 182 26.24 -0.29 3.76
C GLY A 182 25.57 -1.04 2.62
N ILE A 183 24.29 -0.75 2.38
CA ILE A 183 23.52 -1.34 1.27
C ILE A 183 23.24 -0.24 0.26
N ASP A 184 23.65 -0.46 -0.99
CA ASP A 184 23.44 0.48 -2.09
C ASP A 184 22.81 -0.21 -3.32
N LEU A 185 22.09 0.60 -4.11
CA LEU A 185 21.58 0.22 -5.42
C LEU A 185 22.55 0.74 -6.47
N ASN A 186 23.23 -0.16 -7.16
CA ASN A 186 24.18 0.20 -8.22
C ASN A 186 23.50 0.13 -9.60
N GLU A 187 24.04 0.83 -10.60
CA GLU A 187 23.55 0.81 -11.98
C GLU A 187 23.58 -0.58 -12.62
N THR A 188 24.57 -1.39 -12.25
CA THR A 188 24.84 -2.71 -12.85
C THR A 188 24.36 -3.89 -11.99
N ASN A 189 24.33 -3.72 -10.66
CA ASN A 189 23.96 -4.76 -9.70
C ASN A 189 22.63 -4.39 -9.02
N ALA A 190 21.77 -5.37 -8.81
CA ALA A 190 20.49 -5.13 -8.14
C ALA A 190 20.66 -4.71 -6.68
N LEU A 191 21.74 -5.17 -6.04
CA LEU A 191 22.11 -4.80 -4.68
C LEU A 191 23.62 -4.98 -4.52
N VAL A 192 24.26 -4.01 -3.89
CA VAL A 192 25.63 -4.11 -3.39
C VAL A 192 25.57 -3.93 -1.88
N ALA A 193 26.24 -4.81 -1.14
CA ALA A 193 26.40 -4.64 0.30
C ALA A 193 27.87 -4.72 0.68
N VAL A 194 28.29 -3.82 1.56
CA VAL A 194 29.64 -3.77 2.15
C VAL A 194 29.50 -3.81 3.65
N ASP A 195 30.16 -4.75 4.32
CA ASP A 195 30.17 -4.80 5.78
C ASP A 195 31.35 -4.02 6.39
N GLY A 196 31.37 -3.93 7.73
CA GLY A 196 32.45 -3.27 8.47
C GLY A 196 33.83 -3.95 8.39
N GLN A 197 33.94 -5.10 7.71
CA GLN A 197 35.20 -5.78 7.41
C GLN A 197 35.56 -5.66 5.92
N GLU A 198 34.93 -4.73 5.20
CA GLU A 198 35.12 -4.50 3.76
C GLU A 198 34.75 -5.70 2.88
N ARG A 199 33.98 -6.67 3.40
CA ARG A 199 33.51 -7.80 2.59
C ARG A 199 32.36 -7.34 1.70
N LEU A 200 32.46 -7.71 0.42
CA LEU A 200 31.53 -7.28 -0.62
C LEU A 200 30.55 -8.40 -0.98
N LEU A 201 29.27 -8.07 -1.01
CA LEU A 201 28.22 -8.89 -1.62
C LEU A 201 27.67 -8.17 -2.85
N PHE A 202 27.76 -8.82 -4.01
CA PHE A 202 27.15 -8.36 -5.26
C PHE A 202 25.98 -9.26 -5.62
N VAL A 203 24.77 -8.69 -5.63
CA VAL A 203 23.58 -9.35 -6.16
C VAL A 203 23.37 -8.91 -7.60
N SER A 204 23.67 -9.79 -8.55
CA SER A 204 23.52 -9.47 -9.98
C SER A 204 22.07 -9.14 -10.33
N GLY A 205 21.87 -8.01 -11.03
CA GLY A 205 20.56 -7.63 -11.56
C GLY A 205 20.15 -8.40 -12.83
N LYS A 206 20.99 -9.31 -13.34
CA LYS A 206 20.76 -10.00 -14.62
C LYS A 206 19.45 -10.77 -14.64
N ALA A 207 19.13 -11.52 -13.58
CA ALA A 207 17.89 -12.28 -13.49
C ALA A 207 16.65 -11.36 -13.52
N VAL A 208 16.72 -10.23 -12.80
CA VAL A 208 15.66 -9.21 -12.79
C VAL A 208 15.49 -8.57 -14.17
N LYS A 209 16.59 -8.19 -14.83
CA LYS A 209 16.59 -7.61 -16.18
C LYS A 209 15.99 -8.58 -17.21
N VAL A 210 16.37 -9.87 -17.16
CA VAL A 210 15.79 -10.91 -18.01
C VAL A 210 14.30 -11.07 -17.75
N ARG A 211 13.88 -11.12 -16.48
CA ARG A 211 12.46 -11.21 -16.10
C ARG A 211 11.65 -10.00 -16.57
N ASN A 212 12.18 -8.79 -16.41
CA ASN A 212 11.54 -7.56 -16.87
C ASN A 212 11.39 -7.55 -18.40
N ARG A 213 12.43 -7.95 -19.15
CA ARG A 213 12.36 -8.04 -20.62
C ARG A 213 11.34 -9.07 -21.09
N ARG A 214 11.27 -10.25 -20.45
CA ARG A 214 10.25 -11.26 -20.75
C ARG A 214 8.85 -10.72 -20.44
N THR A 215 8.68 -10.09 -19.29
CA THR A 215 7.39 -9.51 -18.86
C THR A 215 6.93 -8.40 -19.81
N ALA A 216 7.83 -7.53 -20.26
CA ALA A 216 7.52 -6.48 -21.24
C ALA A 216 7.05 -7.07 -22.58
N LYS A 217 7.72 -8.12 -23.09
CA LYS A 217 7.27 -8.84 -24.30
C LYS A 217 5.92 -9.50 -24.12
N THR A 218 5.68 -10.15 -22.98
CA THR A 218 4.39 -10.77 -22.67
C THR A 218 3.27 -9.73 -22.58
N ARG A 219 3.52 -8.59 -21.94
CA ARG A 219 2.56 -7.47 -21.89
C ARG A 219 2.26 -6.93 -23.28
N ALA A 220 3.28 -6.65 -24.09
CA ALA A 220 3.09 -6.16 -25.46
C ALA A 220 2.24 -7.12 -26.31
N ARG A 221 2.48 -8.43 -26.21
CA ARG A 221 1.66 -9.45 -26.88
C ARG A 221 0.22 -9.47 -26.38
N ALA A 222 0.03 -9.48 -25.05
CA ALA A 222 -1.31 -9.48 -24.47
C ALA A 222 -2.13 -8.23 -24.86
N THR A 223 -1.50 -7.05 -24.90
CA THR A 223 -2.14 -5.80 -25.34
C THR A 223 -2.44 -5.82 -26.84
N ALA A 224 -1.55 -6.37 -27.67
CA ALA A 224 -1.80 -6.53 -29.11
C ALA A 224 -2.96 -7.50 -29.39
N THR A 225 -3.05 -8.62 -28.66
CA THR A 225 -4.18 -9.56 -28.76
C THR A 225 -5.50 -8.94 -28.29
N GLN A 226 -5.47 -8.07 -27.28
CA GLN A 226 -6.66 -7.34 -26.82
C GLN A 226 -7.09 -6.21 -27.78
N ALA A 227 -6.14 -5.59 -28.50
CA ALA A 227 -6.43 -4.55 -29.48
C ALA A 227 -6.81 -5.11 -30.88
N GLY A 228 -6.45 -6.36 -31.18
CA GLY A 228 -6.72 -7.05 -32.45
C GLY A 228 -7.90 -8.03 -32.42
N GLY A 229 -8.89 -7.81 -31.56
CA GLY A 229 -10.09 -8.66 -31.51
C GLY A 229 -10.80 -8.71 -32.89
N PRO A 230 -11.25 -9.89 -33.35
CA PRO A 230 -11.65 -10.12 -34.73
C PRO A 230 -12.95 -9.39 -35.09
N GLN A 231 -12.88 -8.49 -36.08
CA GLN A 231 -13.98 -8.30 -37.01
C GLN A 231 -13.96 -9.49 -37.98
N GLY A 232 -14.91 -10.41 -37.84
CA GLY A 232 -14.98 -11.58 -38.69
C GLY A 232 -16.12 -12.51 -38.29
N THR A 233 -17.27 -12.29 -38.93
CA THR A 233 -18.40 -13.22 -39.01
C THR A 233 -17.97 -14.62 -39.44
N ALA A 234 -18.35 -15.66 -38.69
CA ALA A 234 -18.83 -16.95 -39.22
C ALA A 234 -19.15 -17.92 -38.09
N SER A 235 -20.27 -18.61 -38.27
CA SER A 235 -20.78 -19.75 -37.52
C SER A 235 -19.76 -20.89 -37.40
N GLY A 236 -19.70 -21.53 -36.24
CA GLY A 236 -18.99 -22.78 -36.06
C GLY A 236 -19.05 -23.25 -34.62
N HIS A 237 -20.00 -24.13 -34.33
CA HIS A 237 -20.11 -24.87 -33.07
C HIS A 237 -18.77 -25.55 -32.74
N ALA A 238 -18.19 -25.24 -31.57
CA ALA A 238 -17.13 -26.06 -30.99
C ALA A 238 -17.32 -26.14 -29.47
N GLN A 239 -17.75 -27.33 -29.06
CA GLN A 239 -17.89 -27.83 -27.70
C GLN A 239 -16.50 -27.89 -27.04
N TRP A 240 -16.33 -27.27 -25.86
CA TRP A 240 -15.10 -27.38 -25.07
C TRP A 240 -15.39 -28.04 -23.72
N LEU A 241 -14.75 -29.19 -23.53
CA LEU A 241 -14.65 -29.95 -22.30
C LEU A 241 -13.74 -29.24 -21.28
N ALA A 242 -14.03 -29.53 -20.01
CA ALA A 242 -13.35 -29.03 -18.83
C ALA A 242 -11.91 -29.54 -18.68
N GLY A 243 -11.07 -28.74 -18.02
CA GLY A 243 -9.92 -29.21 -17.26
C GLY A 243 -8.58 -28.59 -17.63
N ALA A 244 -8.18 -27.53 -16.92
CA ALA A 244 -6.77 -27.26 -16.59
C ALA A 244 -6.67 -26.19 -15.49
N ALA A 245 -6.26 -26.62 -14.29
CA ALA A 245 -5.86 -25.75 -13.20
C ALA A 245 -4.67 -24.88 -13.63
N THR A 246 -4.85 -23.55 -13.63
CA THR A 246 -3.75 -22.62 -13.89
C THR A 246 -3.30 -22.00 -12.57
N ALA A 247 -2.08 -22.36 -12.14
CA ALA A 247 -1.39 -21.77 -11.01
C ALA A 247 -1.09 -20.28 -11.27
N TRP A 248 -1.39 -19.43 -10.29
CA TRP A 248 -1.15 -17.98 -10.35
C TRP A 248 0.30 -17.66 -9.96
N PRO A 249 1.04 -16.82 -10.70
CA PRO A 249 2.30 -16.27 -10.22
C PRO A 249 2.06 -15.14 -9.20
N PRO A 250 3.01 -14.87 -8.29
CA PRO A 250 2.85 -13.85 -7.27
C PRO A 250 2.81 -12.45 -7.88
N ALA A 251 1.78 -11.70 -7.55
CA ALA A 251 1.64 -10.30 -7.92
C ALA A 251 2.59 -9.43 -7.08
N THR A 252 3.66 -8.94 -7.70
CA THR A 252 4.42 -7.78 -7.21
C THR A 252 3.67 -6.53 -7.66
N THR A 253 2.99 -5.83 -6.76
CA THR A 253 2.38 -4.52 -7.04
C THR A 253 3.35 -3.38 -6.73
N PRO A 254 3.49 -2.39 -7.64
CA PRO A 254 4.13 -1.12 -7.33
C PRO A 254 3.19 -0.20 -6.52
N HIS A 255 3.82 0.78 -5.86
CA HIS A 255 3.27 1.90 -5.12
C HIS A 255 2.24 2.71 -5.95
N PRO A 256 1.27 3.42 -5.34
CA PRO A 256 0.21 4.11 -6.09
C PRO A 256 0.75 5.28 -6.93
N ASP A 257 0.66 5.15 -8.26
CA ASP A 257 0.76 6.24 -9.22
C ASP A 257 -0.47 7.17 -9.09
N VAL A 258 -0.23 8.37 -8.58
CA VAL A 258 -1.06 9.56 -8.81
C VAL A 258 -0.41 10.26 -10.00
N CYS A 259 -0.99 10.13 -11.20
CA CYS A 259 -0.52 10.89 -12.35
C CYS A 259 -1.19 12.27 -12.38
N PRO A 260 -0.44 13.37 -12.26
CA PRO A 260 -0.89 14.64 -12.79
C PRO A 260 -0.77 14.58 -14.33
N ASP A 261 -1.88 14.81 -15.04
CA ASP A 261 -1.86 15.02 -16.49
C ASP A 261 -0.95 16.23 -16.79
N ARG A 262 0.17 15.99 -17.48
CA ARG A 262 0.90 17.07 -18.17
C ARG A 262 0.14 17.38 -19.46
N GLY A 263 -0.67 18.43 -19.42
CA GLY A 263 -1.27 19.01 -20.62
C GLY A 263 -0.18 19.60 -21.52
N ALA A 264 -0.21 19.21 -22.79
CA ALA A 264 0.57 19.81 -23.85
C ALA A 264 0.14 21.27 -24.05
N ALA A 265 1.08 22.21 -23.95
CA ALA A 265 0.87 23.59 -24.35
C ALA A 265 1.13 23.72 -25.84
N SER A 266 0.12 24.12 -26.59
CA SER A 266 0.21 24.55 -27.98
C SER A 266 0.40 26.07 -28.06
N GLY A 267 1.39 26.51 -28.85
CA GLY A 267 1.34 27.76 -29.60
C GLY A 267 1.94 29.00 -28.93
N GLY A 268 2.95 29.58 -29.59
CA GLY A 268 3.43 30.94 -29.28
C GLY A 268 4.82 31.21 -29.84
N VAL A 269 4.93 31.36 -31.16
CA VAL A 269 6.14 31.87 -31.83
C VAL A 269 6.30 33.33 -31.46
N GLY A 270 7.45 33.68 -30.87
CA GLY A 270 7.86 35.05 -30.57
C GLY A 270 9.37 35.18 -30.72
N THR A 271 9.81 35.69 -31.85
CA THR A 271 11.18 36.08 -32.17
C THR A 271 11.59 37.30 -31.35
N VAL A 272 12.67 37.19 -30.57
CA VAL A 272 13.45 38.35 -30.11
C VAL A 272 14.94 38.03 -30.20
N THR A 273 15.60 38.80 -31.06
CA THR A 273 17.04 38.95 -31.22
C THR A 273 17.64 39.69 -30.03
N GLY A 274 18.76 39.22 -29.49
CA GLY A 274 19.52 39.93 -28.45
C GLY A 274 20.89 39.30 -28.22
N SER A 275 21.92 39.97 -28.71
CA SER A 275 23.34 39.62 -28.75
C SER A 275 24.10 39.82 -27.43
N ALA A 276 25.35 39.30 -27.43
CA ALA A 276 26.49 39.52 -26.53
C ALA A 276 26.52 38.66 -25.26
N GLY A 277 27.64 38.06 -24.84
CA GLY A 277 29.03 38.14 -25.28
C GLY A 277 29.90 37.15 -24.48
N LEU A 278 31.13 36.99 -24.96
CA LEU A 278 32.20 36.07 -24.55
C LEU A 278 32.41 35.89 -23.02
N ARG A 279 32.88 34.69 -22.63
CA ARG A 279 34.21 34.48 -22.00
C ARG A 279 34.63 32.99 -21.99
N THR A 280 35.89 32.79 -22.34
CA THR A 280 36.69 31.57 -22.45
C THR A 280 37.43 31.21 -21.15
N ALA A 281 37.66 29.91 -20.91
CA ALA A 281 38.91 29.27 -20.41
C ALA A 281 38.60 27.76 -20.20
N ALA A 282 39.21 26.79 -20.90
CA ALA A 282 40.58 26.25 -20.75
C ALA A 282 40.91 25.84 -19.31
N GLY A 283 41.34 24.63 -18.94
CA GLY A 283 41.64 23.39 -19.68
C GLY A 283 42.28 22.37 -18.70
N ALA A 284 42.50 21.15 -19.21
CA ALA A 284 43.51 20.16 -18.77
C ALA A 284 43.29 19.47 -17.39
N THR A 285 43.63 18.21 -17.12
CA THR A 285 44.52 17.21 -17.76
C THR A 285 44.05 15.79 -17.40
N ALA A 286 44.29 14.86 -18.31
CA ALA A 286 44.27 13.41 -18.08
C ALA A 286 45.70 12.88 -17.86
N ALA A 287 45.86 11.97 -16.89
CA ALA A 287 46.88 10.91 -16.74
C ALA A 287 46.58 10.30 -15.35
N GLU A 288 46.69 9.00 -15.06
CA GLU A 288 47.71 8.05 -15.49
C GLU A 288 47.21 6.62 -15.18
N ARG A 289 47.60 5.67 -16.04
CA ARG A 289 47.41 4.23 -15.84
C ARG A 289 48.62 3.67 -15.07
N ALA A 290 48.37 2.75 -14.15
CA ALA A 290 49.30 1.65 -13.83
C ALA A 290 48.50 0.45 -13.29
N ASP A 291 48.49 -0.65 -14.05
CA ASP A 291 48.23 -2.04 -13.62
C ASP A 291 49.60 -2.68 -13.21
N PRO A 292 49.71 -3.98 -12.85
CA PRO A 292 49.01 -4.86 -11.90
C PRO A 292 50.03 -5.67 -11.02
N TRP A 293 49.62 -6.80 -10.41
CA TRP A 293 50.39 -7.82 -9.61
C TRP A 293 50.51 -7.45 -8.10
N GLU A 294 50.11 -8.22 -7.09
CA GLU A 294 50.17 -9.67 -6.84
C GLU A 294 49.06 -10.17 -5.88
N ASP A 295 48.67 -11.43 -6.07
CA ASP A 295 48.10 -12.40 -5.12
C ASP A 295 48.84 -13.73 -5.46
N PRO A 296 48.96 -14.80 -4.62
CA PRO A 296 48.30 -15.04 -3.32
C PRO A 296 49.19 -15.73 -2.25
N ALA A 297 48.73 -15.71 -0.98
CA ALA A 297 49.13 -16.75 -0.01
C ALA A 297 48.05 -16.99 1.07
N THR A 298 47.47 -18.19 1.01
CA THR A 298 46.62 -18.86 2.03
C THR A 298 47.50 -19.82 2.86
N PRO A 299 47.04 -20.51 3.93
CA PRO A 299 46.19 -20.17 5.09
C PRO A 299 46.96 -20.34 6.44
N ALA A 300 46.39 -19.87 7.55
CA ALA A 300 46.77 -20.36 8.88
C ALA A 300 45.55 -20.81 9.71
N ARG A 301 45.76 -21.94 10.37
CA ARG A 301 44.82 -22.81 11.10
C ARG A 301 44.25 -22.20 12.38
N ALA A 302 43.02 -22.63 12.65
CA ALA A 302 42.38 -22.95 13.93
C ALA A 302 43.19 -22.79 15.23
N VAL A 303 42.62 -22.05 16.18
CA VAL A 303 42.71 -22.36 17.61
C VAL A 303 41.31 -22.27 18.20
N ALA A 304 40.85 -23.42 18.71
CA ALA A 304 39.66 -23.53 19.53
C ALA A 304 40.05 -23.32 20.99
N THR A 305 39.34 -22.45 21.72
CA THR A 305 39.35 -22.44 23.18
C THR A 305 37.91 -22.38 23.68
N ARG A 306 37.47 -23.51 24.23
CA ARG A 306 36.35 -23.65 25.15
C ARG A 306 36.69 -22.94 26.46
N LEU A 307 35.76 -22.17 27.00
CA LEU A 307 35.63 -21.99 28.45
C LEU A 307 34.13 -21.99 28.80
N ASP A 308 33.77 -22.99 29.61
CA ASP A 308 32.48 -23.17 30.27
C ASP A 308 32.34 -22.22 31.50
N PRO A 309 31.12 -22.09 32.08
CA PRO A 309 30.69 -20.92 32.84
C PRO A 309 30.80 -21.10 34.36
N PRO A 310 30.64 -20.03 35.16
CA PRO A 310 30.35 -20.17 36.58
C PRO A 310 28.84 -20.23 36.86
N VAL A 311 28.51 -21.24 37.65
CA VAL A 311 27.27 -21.55 38.36
C VAL A 311 27.19 -20.74 39.66
N GLY A 312 25.98 -20.35 40.07
CA GLY A 312 25.60 -20.00 41.45
C GLY A 312 24.30 -19.19 41.50
N ARG A 313 23.11 -19.77 41.76
CA ARG A 313 22.46 -19.99 43.10
C ARG A 313 22.43 -18.72 43.97
N ALA A 314 21.37 -18.32 44.68
CA ALA A 314 20.02 -18.85 44.91
C ALA A 314 19.17 -17.79 45.67
N ALA A 315 17.84 -18.01 45.66
CA ALA A 315 16.86 -17.80 46.73
C ALA A 315 16.48 -16.38 47.22
N GLY A 316 15.15 -16.15 47.28
CA GLY A 316 14.53 -15.03 48.00
C GLY A 316 13.00 -15.07 47.89
N THR A 317 12.37 -15.72 48.87
CA THR A 317 10.92 -15.89 49.11
C THR A 317 10.26 -14.69 49.81
N GLY A 318 8.95 -14.47 49.56
CA GLY A 318 8.01 -13.69 50.42
C GLY A 318 6.71 -13.30 49.68
N ALA A 319 5.58 -14.01 49.83
CA ALA A 319 4.44 -13.78 50.75
C ALA A 319 3.66 -12.47 50.50
N ARG A 320 2.42 -12.51 49.93
CA ARG A 320 1.06 -12.42 50.60
C ARG A 320 0.92 -11.17 51.51
N THR A 321 -0.11 -10.30 51.50
CA THR A 321 -1.60 -10.40 51.46
C THR A 321 -2.14 -8.94 51.42
N ALA A 322 -3.11 -8.56 50.57
CA ALA A 322 -4.57 -8.41 50.80
C ALA A 322 -5.10 -7.07 51.40
N CYS A 323 -6.23 -6.63 50.82
CA CYS A 323 -7.27 -5.68 51.31
C CYS A 323 -6.84 -4.21 51.48
N GLY A 324 -7.62 -3.18 51.17
CA GLY A 324 -9.04 -3.04 50.80
C GLY A 324 -9.41 -1.58 51.11
N GLY A 325 -10.15 -0.90 50.24
CA GLY A 325 -10.61 0.47 50.47
C GLY A 325 -11.68 0.87 49.47
N GLY A 326 -12.93 0.90 49.94
CA GLY A 326 -14.06 1.63 49.31
C GLY A 326 -13.75 3.13 49.27
N GLU A 327 -14.43 3.97 48.50
CA GLU A 327 -15.87 4.25 48.30
C GLU A 327 -15.95 5.31 47.16
N PRO A 328 -17.09 6.01 46.86
CA PRO A 328 -18.44 5.54 46.56
C PRO A 328 -18.97 6.13 45.22
N VAL A 329 -20.09 5.55 44.77
CA VAL A 329 -21.30 6.17 44.14
C VAL A 329 -21.12 7.42 43.25
N LEU A 330 -21.59 7.30 41.99
CA LEU A 330 -22.53 8.28 41.40
C LEU A 330 -23.38 7.63 40.31
N HIS A 331 -24.60 7.27 40.71
CA HIS A 331 -25.76 7.08 39.83
C HIS A 331 -26.04 8.37 39.06
N GLN A 332 -26.33 8.30 37.75
CA GLN A 332 -27.42 9.02 37.05
C GLN A 332 -27.44 8.74 35.53
N PRO A 333 -28.53 9.01 34.78
CA PRO A 333 -29.41 7.97 34.27
C PRO A 333 -29.51 7.90 32.73
N ASN A 334 -30.19 6.85 32.26
CA ASN A 334 -30.75 6.72 30.92
C ASN A 334 -31.57 7.97 30.53
N LEU A 335 -31.26 8.56 29.38
CA LEU A 335 -32.13 9.49 28.68
C LEU A 335 -32.24 9.11 27.20
N PHE A 336 -33.38 8.46 26.93
CA PHE A 336 -34.22 8.53 25.72
C PHE A 336 -33.87 7.73 24.44
N PRO A 337 -34.93 7.32 23.69
CA PRO A 337 -35.08 5.96 23.18
C PRO A 337 -35.35 5.90 21.66
N LEU A 338 -35.36 4.66 21.17
CA LEU A 338 -35.98 4.11 19.94
C LEU A 338 -35.70 4.83 18.60
#